data_AF-A0A2V8U647-F1
#
_entry.id   AF-A0A2V8U647-F1
#
_cell.length_a   1.000
_cell.length_b   1.000
_cell.length_c   1.000
_cell.angle_alpha   90.00
_cell.angle_beta   90.00
_cell.angle_gamma   90.00
#
_symmetry.space_group_name_H-M   'P 1'
#
loop_
_entity.id
_entity.type
_entity.pdbx_description
1 polymer ?
#
loop_
_entity_poly.entity_id
_entity_poly.type
_entity_poly.pdbx_seq_one_letter_code
_entity_poly.pdbx_strand_id
1 'polypeptide(L)'
;RRKWDRRSAEFRQRALERMKTCQNVKALAKELGVARQQLYWWRQQAERRQKPSEPGAIEDPRDRRIRELEKKVAELEGVIGKKTLELDFFAGALRRIGESRQKKGKTGETASTPKSAGGCNRKVD
;
A
#
# COMPACT_ATOMS: atom_id res chain seq x y z
N ARG A 1 -24.32 -29.38 18.06
CA ARG A 1 -24.10 -29.55 16.60
C ARG A 1 -23.30 -28.36 16.07
N ARG A 2 -22.03 -28.54 15.71
CA ARG A 2 -21.23 -27.44 15.11
C ARG A 2 -21.83 -27.11 13.75
N LYS A 3 -22.43 -25.93 13.63
CA LYS A 3 -22.99 -25.40 12.40
C LYS A 3 -21.79 -24.92 11.59
N TRP A 4 -21.11 -25.86 10.93
CA TRP A 4 -20.08 -25.52 9.95
C TRP A 4 -20.75 -24.59 8.95
N ASP A 5 -20.28 -23.35 8.87
CA ASP A 5 -20.72 -22.47 7.82
C ASP A 5 -20.39 -23.18 6.51
N ARG A 6 -21.42 -23.60 5.76
CA ARG A 6 -21.27 -24.36 4.51
C ARG A 6 -20.39 -23.62 3.49
N ARG A 7 -20.11 -22.33 3.76
CA ARG A 7 -19.27 -21.44 2.96
C ARG A 7 -17.84 -21.28 3.46
N SER A 8 -17.42 -21.83 4.60
CA SER A 8 -16.04 -21.65 5.07
C SER A 8 -15.02 -22.31 4.13
N ALA A 9 -13.87 -21.66 3.91
CA ALA A 9 -12.85 -22.14 2.97
C ALA A 9 -12.30 -23.52 3.37
N GLU A 10 -12.06 -23.73 4.67
CA GLU A 10 -11.59 -25.00 5.22
C GLU A 10 -12.56 -26.16 5.01
N PHE A 11 -13.87 -25.89 5.02
CA PHE A 11 -14.89 -26.90 4.77
C PHE A 11 -14.86 -27.33 3.30
N ARG A 12 -14.76 -26.36 2.37
CA ARG A 12 -14.65 -26.65 0.95
C ARG A 12 -13.39 -27.45 0.64
N GLN A 13 -12.26 -27.09 1.25
CA GLN A 13 -11.00 -27.79 1.04
C GLN A 13 -11.06 -29.24 1.56
N ARG A 14 -11.59 -29.46 2.77
CA ARG A 14 -11.81 -30.82 3.30
C ARG A 14 -12.78 -31.63 2.45
N ALA A 15 -13.83 -31.01 1.93
CA ALA A 15 -14.77 -31.67 1.02
C ALA A 15 -14.10 -32.09 -0.30
N LEU A 16 -13.24 -31.22 -0.86
CA LEU A 16 -12.48 -31.53 -2.08
C LEU A 16 -11.43 -32.62 -1.86
N GLU A 17 -10.71 -32.62 -0.74
CA GLU A 17 -9.76 -33.68 -0.40
C GLU A 17 -10.46 -35.04 -0.24
N ARG A 18 -11.59 -35.08 0.49
CA ARG A 18 -12.40 -36.30 0.58
C ARG A 18 -12.91 -36.76 -0.78
N MET A 19 -13.31 -35.82 -1.64
CA MET A 19 -13.79 -36.15 -2.98
C MET A 19 -12.71 -36.79 -3.88
N LYS A 20 -11.41 -36.51 -3.66
CA LYS A 20 -10.32 -37.21 -4.36
C LYS A 20 -10.22 -38.69 -3.93
N THR A 21 -10.50 -38.98 -2.67
CA THR A 21 -10.37 -40.33 -2.09
C THR A 21 -11.66 -41.16 -2.15
N CYS A 22 -12.83 -40.52 -2.24
CA CYS A 22 -14.11 -41.21 -2.19
C CYS A 22 -14.51 -41.79 -3.55
N GLN A 23 -14.88 -43.07 -3.57
CA GLN A 23 -15.42 -43.75 -4.76
C GLN A 23 -16.84 -43.29 -5.12
N ASN A 24 -17.62 -42.79 -4.14
CA ASN A 24 -19.02 -42.38 -4.35
C ASN A 24 -19.28 -40.95 -3.87
N VAL A 25 -19.29 -40.00 -4.82
CA VAL A 25 -19.54 -38.58 -4.57
C VAL A 25 -20.97 -38.30 -4.11
N LYS A 26 -21.95 -39.15 -4.45
CA LYS A 26 -23.35 -38.98 -4.04
C LYS A 26 -23.56 -39.27 -2.55
N ALA A 27 -22.89 -40.32 -2.04
CA ALA A 27 -22.86 -40.61 -0.61
C ALA A 27 -22.16 -39.47 0.16
N LEU A 28 -21.01 -39.02 -0.33
CA LEU A 28 -20.26 -37.89 0.25
C LEU A 28 -21.11 -36.60 0.30
N ALA A 29 -21.86 -36.29 -0.76
CA ALA A 29 -22.77 -35.15 -0.81
C ALA A 29 -23.86 -35.23 0.27
N LYS A 30 -24.43 -36.41 0.48
CA LYS A 30 -25.45 -36.67 1.52
C LYS A 30 -24.87 -36.53 2.93
N GLU A 31 -23.66 -37.05 3.17
CA GLU A 31 -22.94 -36.92 4.45
C GLU A 31 -22.60 -35.47 4.78
N LEU A 32 -22.14 -34.71 3.79
CA LEU A 32 -21.77 -33.31 3.94
C LEU A 32 -22.99 -32.37 3.95
N GLY A 33 -24.18 -32.86 3.59
CA GLY A 33 -25.40 -32.07 3.48
C GLY A 33 -25.34 -31.00 2.37
N VAL A 34 -24.61 -31.29 1.29
CA VAL A 34 -24.34 -30.37 0.18
C VAL A 34 -24.77 -31.04 -1.13
N ALA A 35 -25.31 -30.27 -2.08
CA ALA A 35 -25.68 -30.81 -3.39
C ALA A 35 -24.44 -31.29 -4.18
N ARG A 36 -24.56 -32.41 -4.90
CA ARG A 36 -23.48 -32.95 -5.74
C ARG A 36 -22.92 -31.92 -6.74
N GLN A 37 -23.78 -31.10 -7.33
CA GLN A 37 -23.39 -30.03 -8.26
C GLN A 37 -22.46 -28.99 -7.61
N GLN A 38 -22.66 -28.71 -6.32
CA GLN A 38 -21.86 -27.75 -5.58
C GLN A 38 -20.42 -28.26 -5.35
N LEU A 39 -20.25 -29.57 -5.15
CA LEU A 39 -18.93 -30.20 -5.02
C LEU A 39 -18.13 -30.13 -6.33
N TYR A 40 -18.76 -30.44 -7.47
CA TYR A 40 -18.11 -30.31 -8.78
C TYR A 40 -17.81 -28.84 -9.12
N TRP A 41 -18.69 -27.92 -8.74
CA TRP A 41 -18.44 -26.49 -8.92
C TRP A 41 -17.22 -26.04 -8.10
N TRP A 42 -17.06 -26.50 -6.85
CA TRP A 42 -15.86 -26.23 -6.06
C TRP A 42 -14.59 -26.81 -6.69
N ARG A 43 -14.67 -28.01 -7.29
CA ARG A 43 -13.54 -28.63 -7.99
C ARG A 43 -13.12 -27.82 -9.21
N GLN A 44 -14.07 -27.45 -10.06
CA GLN A 44 -13.83 -26.56 -11.21
C GLN A 44 -13.18 -25.23 -10.80
N GLN A 45 -13.67 -24.63 -9.72
CA GLN A 45 -13.09 -23.38 -9.19
C GLN A 45 -11.66 -23.59 -8.65
N ALA A 46 -11.39 -24.71 -7.99
CA ALA A 46 -10.04 -25.04 -7.50
C ALA A 46 -9.06 -25.33 -8.65
N GLU A 47 -9.50 -26.07 -9.67
CA GLU A 47 -8.70 -26.38 -10.87
C GLU A 47 -8.37 -25.10 -11.66
N ARG A 48 -9.34 -24.18 -11.81
CA ARG A 48 -9.12 -22.85 -12.40
C ARG A 48 -8.12 -21.99 -11.65
N ARG A 49 -8.04 -22.12 -10.32
CA ARG A 49 -7.06 -21.40 -9.49
C ARG A 49 -5.67 -22.04 -9.52
N GLN A 50 -5.61 -23.36 -9.68
CA GLN A 50 -4.34 -24.10 -9.69
C GLN A 50 -3.66 -24.09 -11.06
N LYS A 51 -4.41 -24.04 -12.16
CA LYS A 51 -3.84 -23.85 -13.49
C LYS A 51 -3.52 -22.37 -13.67
N PRO A 52 -2.25 -21.97 -13.89
CA PRO A 52 -1.96 -20.66 -14.45
C PRO A 52 -2.75 -20.58 -15.75
N SER A 53 -3.64 -19.61 -15.86
CA SER A 53 -4.54 -19.46 -16.99
C SER A 53 -3.73 -19.57 -18.29
N GLU A 54 -3.97 -20.63 -19.07
CA GLU A 54 -3.50 -20.71 -20.44
C GLU A 54 -3.97 -19.44 -21.18
N PRO A 55 -3.14 -18.85 -22.06
CA PRO A 55 -3.52 -17.65 -22.80
C PRO A 55 -4.68 -18.00 -23.73
N GLY A 56 -5.91 -17.70 -23.30
CA GLY A 56 -7.13 -18.02 -24.03
C GLY A 56 -8.32 -18.51 -23.19
N ALA A 57 -8.13 -18.85 -21.91
CA ALA A 57 -9.28 -19.09 -21.04
C ALA A 57 -10.01 -17.76 -20.74
N ILE A 58 -11.34 -17.75 -20.89
CA ILE A 58 -12.18 -16.60 -20.56
C ILE A 58 -11.92 -16.23 -19.09
N GLU A 59 -11.13 -15.18 -18.87
CA GLU A 59 -10.87 -14.63 -17.54
C GLU A 59 -12.21 -14.32 -16.88
N ASP A 60 -12.37 -14.72 -15.61
CA ASP A 60 -13.52 -14.26 -14.83
C ASP A 60 -13.45 -12.73 -14.79
N PRO A 61 -14.52 -12.00 -15.17
CA PRO A 61 -14.53 -10.55 -15.13
C PRO A 61 -14.10 -9.98 -13.76
N ARG A 62 -14.32 -10.74 -12.69
CA ARG A 62 -13.86 -10.40 -11.33
C ARG A 62 -12.35 -10.44 -11.22
N ASP A 63 -11.69 -11.46 -11.76
CA ASP A 63 -10.23 -11.61 -11.69
C ASP A 63 -9.53 -10.51 -12.50
N ARG A 64 -10.08 -10.18 -13.68
CA ARG A 64 -9.61 -9.02 -14.46
C ARG A 64 -9.75 -7.72 -13.67
N ARG A 65 -10.91 -7.51 -13.02
CA ARG A 65 -11.13 -6.33 -12.19
C ARG A 65 -10.17 -6.26 -11.01
N ILE A 66 -9.89 -7.39 -10.36
CA ILE A 66 -8.92 -7.47 -9.26
C ILE A 66 -7.55 -7.02 -9.74
N ARG A 67 -7.05 -7.54 -10.87
CA ARG A 67 -5.75 -7.13 -11.42
C ARG A 67 -5.69 -5.65 -11.78
N GLU A 68 -6.75 -5.12 -12.38
CA GLU A 68 -6.85 -3.69 -12.69
C GLU A 68 -6.80 -2.84 -11.41
N LEU A 69 -7.45 -3.28 -10.34
CA LEU A 69 -7.41 -2.59 -9.05
C LEU A 69 -6.04 -2.71 -8.38
N GLU A 70 -5.42 -3.89 -8.39
CA GLU A 70 -4.07 -4.10 -7.86
C GLU A 70 -3.05 -3.20 -8.55
N LYS A 71 -3.13 -3.07 -9.88
CA LYS A 71 -2.27 -2.15 -10.64
C LYS A 71 -2.45 -0.70 -10.20
N LYS A 72 -3.70 -0.26 -10.03
CA LYS A 72 -4.01 1.10 -9.54
C LYS A 72 -3.51 1.32 -8.12
N VAL A 73 -3.61 0.33 -7.24
CA VAL A 73 -3.08 0.41 -5.88
C VAL A 73 -1.57 0.59 -5.92
N ALA A 74 -0.84 -0.23 -6.69
CA ALA A 74 0.61 -0.10 -6.82
C ALA A 74 1.04 1.27 -7.39
N GLU A 75 0.31 1.78 -8.39
CA GLU A 75 0.56 3.12 -8.95
C GLU A 75 0.35 4.22 -7.90
N LEU A 76 -0.75 4.15 -7.15
CA LEU A 76 -1.07 5.12 -6.10
C LEU A 76 -0.06 5.06 -4.94
N GLU A 77 0.32 3.87 -4.50
CA GLU A 77 1.36 3.67 -3.47
C GLU A 77 2.69 4.27 -3.91
N GLY A 78 3.08 4.09 -5.18
CA GLY A 78 4.27 4.71 -5.75
C GLY A 78 4.21 6.24 -5.76
N VAL A 79 3.07 6.82 -6.15
CA VAL A 79 2.87 8.29 -6.13
C VAL A 79 2.91 8.83 -4.69
N ILE A 80 2.28 8.15 -3.75
CA ILE A 80 2.30 8.52 -2.32
C ILE A 80 3.74 8.49 -1.81
N GLY A 81 4.47 7.40 -2.04
CA GLY A 81 5.86 7.28 -1.61
C GLY A 81 6.76 8.39 -2.17
N LYS A 82 6.61 8.71 -3.46
CA LYS A 82 7.34 9.83 -4.08
C LYS A 82 7.00 11.17 -3.41
N LYS A 83 5.71 11.44 -3.17
CA LYS A 83 5.26 12.69 -2.53
C LYS A 83 5.73 12.79 -1.07
N THR A 84 5.75 11.70 -0.33
CA THR A 84 6.29 11.66 1.03
C THR A 84 7.78 12.04 1.06
N LEU A 85 8.58 11.45 0.16
CA LEU A 85 10.01 11.80 0.05
C LEU A 85 10.22 13.27 -0.33
N GLU A 86 9.42 13.81 -1.25
CA GLU A 86 9.45 15.23 -1.61
C GLU A 86 9.15 16.11 -0.39
N LEU A 87 8.11 15.79 0.39
CA LEU A 87 7.74 16.53 1.60
C LEU A 87 8.85 16.50 2.66
N ASP A 88 9.43 15.33 2.92
CA ASP A 88 10.53 15.17 3.88
C ASP A 88 11.77 15.98 3.45
N PHE A 89 12.07 15.98 2.15
CA PHE A 89 13.14 16.80 1.58
C PHE A 89 12.87 18.29 1.80
N PHE A 90 11.67 18.79 1.48
CA PHE A 90 11.32 20.20 1.66
C PHE A 90 11.32 20.61 3.14
N ALA A 91 10.78 19.78 4.02
CA ALA A 91 10.81 20.02 5.46
C ALA A 91 12.27 20.12 5.97
N GLY A 92 13.14 19.22 5.52
CA GLY A 92 14.57 19.25 5.83
C GLY A 92 15.28 20.51 5.32
N ALA A 93 14.99 20.93 4.08
CA ALA A 93 15.56 22.14 3.49
C ALA A 93 15.11 23.41 4.23
N LEU A 94 13.82 23.54 4.54
CA LEU A 94 13.27 24.67 5.28
C LEU A 94 13.86 24.76 6.70
N ARG A 95 14.05 23.63 7.38
CA ARG A 95 14.70 23.59 8.70
C ARG A 95 16.13 24.14 8.65
N ARG A 96 16.93 23.73 7.66
CA ARG A 96 18.31 24.23 7.47
C ARG A 96 18.35 25.74 7.23
N ILE A 97 17.41 26.26 6.43
CA ILE A 97 17.31 27.71 6.18
C ILE A 97 16.94 28.44 7.47
N GLY A 98 15.96 27.94 8.24
CA GLY A 98 15.59 28.49 9.55
C GLY A 98 16.77 28.54 10.53
N GLU A 99 17.51 27.44 10.65
CA GLU A 99 18.72 27.37 11.50
C GLU A 99 19.80 28.36 11.06
N SER A 100 20.03 28.50 9.75
CA SER A 100 21.01 29.46 9.21
C SER A 100 20.66 30.91 9.54
N ARG A 101 19.36 31.28 9.47
CA ARG A 101 18.86 32.62 9.82
C ARG A 101 19.01 32.88 11.31
N GLN A 102 18.69 31.89 12.15
CA GLN A 102 18.86 31.99 13.61
C GLN A 102 20.34 32.18 13.99
N LYS A 103 21.27 31.46 13.37
CA LYS A 103 22.71 31.65 13.59
C LYS A 103 23.15 33.07 13.25
N LYS A 104 22.75 33.61 12.09
CA LYS A 104 23.07 35.00 11.70
C LYS A 104 22.50 36.05 12.65
N GLY A 105 21.32 35.81 13.23
CA GLY A 105 20.73 36.71 14.24
C GLY A 105 21.48 36.71 15.59
N LYS A 106 22.17 35.61 15.95
CA LYS A 106 22.93 35.50 17.20
C LYS A 106 24.37 36.02 17.11
N THR A 107 24.94 36.14 15.91
CA THR A 107 26.34 36.61 15.70
C THR A 107 26.45 38.13 15.45
N GLY A 108 25.39 38.90 15.72
CA GLY A 108 25.31 40.33 15.41
C GLY A 108 25.39 41.28 16.61
N GLU A 109 25.93 40.87 17.76
CA GLU A 109 26.15 41.77 18.89
C GLU A 109 27.49 42.52 18.79
N THR A 110 27.37 43.79 18.39
CA THR A 110 28.13 44.97 18.83
C THR A 110 29.60 45.11 18.42
N ALA A 111 29.82 45.87 17.34
CA ALA A 111 30.96 46.79 17.23
C ALA A 111 30.42 48.19 16.89
N SER A 112 29.89 48.87 17.90
CA SER A 112 29.56 50.30 17.80
C SER A 112 30.86 51.09 17.66
N THR A 113 31.17 51.57 16.46
CA THR A 113 32.21 52.57 16.27
C THR A 113 31.75 53.88 16.93
N PRO A 114 32.54 54.48 17.83
CA PRO A 114 32.19 55.77 18.42
C PRO A 114 32.18 56.85 17.33
N LYS A 115 31.18 57.72 17.43
CA LYS A 115 30.94 58.86 16.56
C LYS A 115 32.14 59.82 16.62
N SER A 116 32.88 59.95 15.52
CA SER A 116 33.94 60.93 15.36
C SER A 116 33.34 62.34 15.37
N ALA A 117 33.29 62.96 16.55
CA ALA A 117 33.11 64.40 16.69
C ALA A 117 34.48 65.06 16.54
N GLY A 118 34.59 66.01 15.61
CA GLY A 118 35.82 66.75 15.39
C GLY A 118 35.66 67.76 14.25
N GLY A 119 34.89 68.81 14.50
CA GLY A 119 34.79 69.94 13.58
C GLY A 119 36.14 70.62 13.42
N CYS A 120 36.62 70.73 12.18
CA CYS A 120 37.70 71.62 11.82
C CYS A 120 37.08 72.84 11.12
N ASN A 121 36.72 73.85 11.92
CA ASN A 121 36.63 75.22 11.42
C ASN A 121 38.05 75.78 11.35
N ARG A 122 38.47 76.25 10.18
CA ARG A 122 39.50 77.28 10.07
C ARG A 122 39.22 78.14 8.83
N LYS A 123 38.81 79.38 9.09
CA LYS A 123 38.77 80.48 8.12
C LYS A 123 40.12 81.23 8.15
N VAL A 124 40.32 82.04 7.10
CA VAL A 124 41.18 83.25 7.00
C VAL A 124 42.64 82.92 6.61
N ASP A 125 43.29 83.54 5.61
CA ASP A 125 43.06 84.73 4.75
C ASP A 125 43.13 84.38 3.24
#